data_AF-A0A821ZJG7-F1
#
_entry.id   AF-A0A821ZJG7-F1
#
_cell.length_a   1.000
_cell.length_b   1.000
_cell.length_c   1.000
_cell.angle_alpha   90.00
_cell.angle_beta   90.00
_cell.angle_gamma   90.00
#
_symmetry.space_group_name_H-M   'P 1'
#
loop_
_entity.id
_entity.type
_entity.pdbx_description
1 polymer ?
#
loop_
_entity_poly.entity_id
_entity_poly.type
_entity_poly.pdbx_seq_one_letter_code
_entity_poly.pdbx_strand_id
1 'polypeptide(L)'
;MYGDICSIILQIQNNYTINIIWVYSPDQSRANPSHYYPGYSYVDIVALDVYTDDPNSVKSYDEMLTLNKPFALAEVGPSTTNGGFDYTRWLTAMQSKFPGVADFLAWNDGWSPIKNQNVWALFNNQLVINRGKLNLGDGATSSASGGVLYNFSN
;
A
#
# COMPACT_ATOMS: atom_id res chain seq x y z
N MET A 1 6.46 2.65 -23.95
CA MET A 1 5.10 2.37 -23.45
C MET A 1 4.77 3.17 -22.17
N TYR A 2 5.45 2.98 -21.03
CA TYR A 2 5.14 3.79 -19.81
C TYR A 2 5.48 5.28 -19.99
N GLY A 3 6.64 5.60 -20.59
CA GLY A 3 7.02 6.97 -20.93
C GLY A 3 6.02 7.67 -21.86
N ASP A 4 5.33 6.92 -22.73
CA ASP A 4 4.34 7.48 -23.64
C ASP A 4 3.04 7.83 -22.91
N ILE A 5 2.56 6.95 -22.02
CA ILE A 5 1.36 7.21 -21.19
C ILE A 5 1.60 8.39 -20.25
N CYS A 6 2.75 8.42 -19.58
CA CYS A 6 3.10 9.54 -18.72
C CYS A 6 3.27 10.85 -19.49
N SER A 7 3.93 10.82 -20.65
CA SER A 7 4.10 12.03 -21.46
C SER A 7 2.77 12.55 -21.98
N ILE A 8 1.85 11.66 -22.39
CA ILE A 8 0.49 12.03 -22.78
C ILE A 8 -0.26 12.67 -21.61
N ILE A 9 -0.22 12.07 -20.42
CA ILE A 9 -0.96 12.61 -19.26
C ILE A 9 -0.31 13.89 -18.73
N LEU A 10 1.03 14.02 -18.74
CA LEU A 10 1.72 15.28 -18.46
C LEU A 10 1.34 16.37 -19.48
N GLN A 11 1.20 16.02 -20.76
CA GLN A 11 0.77 16.95 -21.80
C GLN A 11 -0.69 17.38 -21.59
N ILE A 12 -1.56 16.50 -21.09
CA ILE A 12 -2.93 16.84 -20.68
C ILE A 12 -2.92 17.70 -19.42
N GLN A 13 -2.03 17.45 -18.45
CA GLN A 13 -1.89 18.27 -17.22
C GLN A 13 -1.52 19.72 -17.51
N ASN A 14 -0.74 19.97 -18.56
CA ASN A 14 -0.43 21.33 -19.00
C ASN A 14 -1.66 22.09 -19.53
N ASN A 15 -2.72 21.38 -19.90
CA ASN A 15 -3.93 21.95 -20.51
C ASN A 15 -5.18 21.82 -19.60
N TYR A 16 -5.12 21.01 -18.55
CA TYR A 16 -6.24 20.70 -17.66
C TYR A 16 -5.75 20.44 -16.23
N THR A 17 -6.55 20.81 -15.23
CA THR A 17 -6.29 20.41 -13.84
C THR A 17 -6.50 18.91 -13.70
N ILE A 18 -5.44 18.16 -13.40
CA ILE A 18 -5.52 16.72 -13.11
C ILE A 18 -5.01 16.48 -11.69
N ASN A 19 -5.75 15.69 -10.94
CA ASN A 19 -5.51 15.35 -9.53
C ASN A 19 -5.07 13.88 -9.36
N ILE A 20 -4.08 13.45 -10.14
CA ILE A 20 -3.53 12.09 -10.11
C ILE A 20 -2.24 12.08 -9.29
N ILE A 21 -2.12 11.07 -8.41
CA ILE A 21 -0.87 10.65 -7.79
C ILE A 21 -0.39 9.41 -8.54
N TRP A 22 0.85 9.40 -9.00
CA TRP A 22 1.42 8.31 -9.79
C TRP A 22 2.12 7.28 -8.92
N VAL A 23 1.65 6.03 -9.01
CA VAL A 23 2.21 4.90 -8.26
C VAL A 23 2.90 3.94 -9.21
N TYR A 24 4.16 3.61 -8.93
CA TYR A 24 4.90 2.55 -9.62
C TYR A 24 4.95 1.29 -8.75
N SER A 25 4.22 0.24 -9.15
CA SER A 25 3.98 -0.96 -8.34
C SER A 25 4.33 -2.27 -9.08
N PRO A 26 5.61 -2.64 -9.18
CA PRO A 26 6.01 -3.94 -9.71
C PRO A 26 5.62 -5.10 -8.77
N ASP A 27 5.41 -6.28 -9.36
CA ASP A 27 5.25 -7.55 -8.64
C ASP A 27 6.56 -7.93 -7.92
N GLN A 28 6.51 -8.10 -6.60
CA GLN A 28 7.69 -8.41 -5.77
C GLN A 28 8.36 -9.75 -6.12
N SER A 29 7.62 -10.68 -6.74
CA SER A 29 8.13 -12.01 -7.10
C SER A 29 9.03 -12.00 -8.34
N ARG A 30 9.13 -10.86 -9.03
CA ARG A 30 9.97 -10.68 -10.23
C ARG A 30 11.34 -10.12 -9.86
N ALA A 31 12.34 -10.46 -10.66
CA ALA A 31 13.69 -9.94 -10.50
C ALA A 31 13.77 -8.47 -10.97
N ASN A 32 14.65 -7.70 -10.32
CA ASN A 32 14.96 -6.30 -10.65
C ASN A 32 13.71 -5.40 -10.77
N PRO A 33 12.87 -5.29 -9.72
CA PRO A 33 11.67 -4.46 -9.75
C PRO A 33 11.97 -2.98 -10.05
N SER A 34 13.19 -2.47 -9.84
CA SER A 34 13.52 -1.10 -10.23
C SER A 34 13.87 -0.94 -11.72
N HIS A 35 14.04 -2.03 -12.48
CA HIS A 35 14.49 -1.99 -13.88
C HIS A 35 13.53 -1.24 -14.81
N TYR A 36 12.22 -1.32 -14.54
CA TYR A 36 11.20 -0.62 -15.33
C TYR A 36 10.78 0.71 -14.72
N TYR A 37 11.50 1.20 -13.71
CA TYR A 37 11.24 2.49 -13.12
C TYR A 37 11.41 3.59 -14.18
N PRO A 38 10.37 4.38 -14.48
CA PRO A 38 10.36 5.33 -15.58
C PRO A 38 11.18 6.59 -15.31
N GLY A 39 11.66 6.76 -14.07
CA GLY A 39 12.41 7.93 -13.63
C GLY A 39 11.65 8.78 -12.62
N TYR A 40 12.42 9.57 -11.86
CA TYR A 40 11.96 10.33 -10.70
C TYR A 40 10.79 11.28 -10.99
N SER A 41 10.76 11.88 -12.18
CA SER A 41 9.76 12.89 -12.56
C SER A 41 8.39 12.31 -12.93
N TYR A 42 8.26 10.99 -13.03
CA TYR A 42 7.04 10.31 -13.49
C TYR A 42 6.33 9.51 -12.41
N VAL A 43 6.86 9.50 -11.18
CA VAL A 43 6.38 8.67 -10.08
C VAL A 43 6.38 9.48 -8.80
N ASP A 44 5.25 9.47 -8.10
CA ASP A 44 5.10 10.10 -6.80
C ASP A 44 5.34 9.10 -5.66
N ILE A 45 4.87 7.86 -5.82
CA ILE A 45 4.98 6.77 -4.84
C ILE A 45 5.56 5.53 -5.53
N VAL A 46 6.51 4.88 -4.88
CA VAL A 46 6.98 3.55 -5.29
C VAL A 46 6.32 2.50 -4.41
N ALA A 47 6.02 1.33 -4.96
CA ALA A 47 5.29 0.31 -4.23
C ALA A 47 5.68 -1.09 -4.68
N LEU A 48 5.15 -2.10 -3.99
CA LEU A 48 5.18 -3.49 -4.44
C LEU A 48 3.78 -4.10 -4.39
N ASP A 49 3.50 -4.96 -5.36
CA ASP A 49 2.38 -5.91 -5.28
C ASP A 49 2.90 -7.20 -4.64
N VAL A 50 2.25 -7.61 -3.54
CA VAL A 50 2.78 -8.61 -2.62
C VAL A 50 1.75 -9.68 -2.30
N TYR A 51 1.89 -10.83 -2.97
CA TYR A 51 1.07 -12.01 -2.76
C TYR A 51 1.90 -13.16 -2.19
N THR A 52 1.98 -13.25 -0.85
CA THR A 52 2.73 -14.30 -0.13
C THR A 52 2.18 -14.50 1.29
N ASP A 53 2.20 -15.72 1.80
CA ASP A 53 1.75 -16.01 3.17
C ASP A 53 2.80 -15.69 4.25
N ASP A 54 4.06 -15.48 3.86
CA ASP A 54 5.16 -15.13 4.76
C ASP A 54 5.76 -13.76 4.41
N PRO A 55 5.56 -12.71 5.25
CA PRO A 55 6.15 -11.40 4.98
C PRO A 55 7.69 -11.42 5.01
N ASN A 56 8.32 -12.44 5.61
CA ASN A 56 9.78 -12.58 5.53
C ASN A 56 10.26 -12.92 4.12
N SER A 57 9.41 -13.51 3.28
CA SER A 57 9.74 -13.86 1.90
C SER A 57 9.74 -12.66 0.96
N VAL A 58 9.20 -11.51 1.37
CA VAL A 58 9.19 -10.29 0.56
C VAL A 58 10.61 -9.82 0.34
N LYS A 59 10.95 -9.64 -0.93
CA LYS A 59 12.25 -9.17 -1.41
C LYS A 59 12.11 -7.76 -1.95
N SER A 60 13.25 -7.12 -2.18
CA SER A 60 13.35 -5.86 -2.93
C SER A 60 12.77 -4.62 -2.28
N TYR A 61 12.31 -4.68 -1.02
CA TYR A 61 11.97 -3.47 -0.25
C TYR A 61 13.14 -2.48 -0.25
N ASP A 62 14.34 -2.94 0.13
CA ASP A 62 15.54 -2.10 0.18
C ASP A 62 15.91 -1.55 -1.20
N GLU A 63 15.75 -2.33 -2.27
CA GLU A 63 15.96 -1.87 -3.65
C GLU A 63 15.01 -0.72 -3.99
N MET A 64 13.72 -0.86 -3.68
CA MET A 64 12.72 0.17 -3.95
C MET A 64 12.98 1.44 -3.13
N LEU A 65 13.49 1.33 -1.90
CA LEU A 65 13.85 2.49 -1.09
C LEU A 65 14.98 3.34 -1.72
N THR A 66 15.86 2.74 -2.53
CA THR A 66 16.92 3.51 -3.22
C THR A 66 16.38 4.51 -4.24
N LEU A 67 15.11 4.39 -4.64
CA LEU A 67 14.44 5.31 -5.55
C LEU A 67 14.05 6.64 -4.88
N ASN A 68 14.23 6.77 -3.56
CA ASN A 68 14.01 7.98 -2.77
C ASN A 68 12.60 8.58 -2.95
N LYS A 69 11.58 7.72 -2.93
CA LYS A 69 10.16 8.06 -2.95
C LYS A 69 9.46 7.43 -1.74
N PRO A 70 8.31 7.97 -1.29
CA PRO A 70 7.44 7.27 -0.36
C PRO A 70 7.14 5.84 -0.85
N PHE A 71 7.13 4.89 0.08
CA PHE A 71 6.90 3.47 -0.23
C PHE A 71 5.50 3.02 0.22
N ALA A 72 4.82 2.24 -0.60
CA ALA A 72 3.55 1.60 -0.26
C ALA A 72 3.53 0.10 -0.60
N LEU A 73 2.56 -0.63 -0.05
CA LEU A 73 2.21 -1.96 -0.53
C LEU A 73 0.95 -1.83 -1.40
N ALA A 74 1.15 -1.64 -2.71
CA ALA A 74 0.07 -1.31 -3.63
C ALA A 74 -0.96 -2.42 -3.77
N GLU A 75 -0.55 -3.67 -3.55
CA GLU A 75 -1.44 -4.81 -3.32
C GLU A 75 -0.84 -5.74 -2.26
N VAL A 76 -1.67 -6.25 -1.36
CA VAL A 76 -1.31 -7.26 -0.35
C VAL A 76 -2.35 -8.36 -0.32
N GLY A 77 -1.89 -9.60 -0.29
CA GLY A 77 -2.77 -10.74 -0.04
C GLY A 77 -2.02 -12.06 0.07
N PRO A 78 -2.72 -13.16 0.37
CA PRO A 78 -2.11 -14.48 0.38
C PRO A 78 -1.68 -14.94 -1.01
N SER A 79 -0.70 -15.86 -1.05
CA SER A 79 -0.39 -16.63 -2.26
C SER A 79 -1.53 -17.56 -2.67
N THR A 80 -2.38 -17.98 -1.72
CA THR A 80 -3.55 -18.83 -1.96
C THR A 80 -4.76 -18.39 -1.13
N THR A 81 -5.96 -18.39 -1.72
CA THR A 81 -7.19 -17.91 -1.08
C THR A 81 -7.87 -18.99 -0.22
N ASN A 82 -7.18 -19.47 0.81
CA ASN A 82 -7.66 -20.51 1.73
C ASN A 82 -8.09 -19.99 3.12
N GLY A 83 -8.05 -18.67 3.34
CA GLY A 83 -8.37 -18.04 4.62
C GLY A 83 -7.28 -18.18 5.69
N GLY A 84 -6.08 -18.63 5.33
CA GLY A 84 -4.94 -18.82 6.23
C GLY A 84 -4.05 -17.58 6.42
N PHE A 85 -4.33 -16.48 5.71
CA PHE A 85 -3.50 -15.28 5.77
C PHE A 85 -3.68 -14.56 7.11
N ASP A 86 -2.60 -14.41 7.87
CA ASP A 86 -2.63 -13.78 9.19
C ASP A 86 -2.12 -12.34 9.14
N TYR A 87 -3.03 -11.37 9.28
CA TYR A 87 -2.69 -9.96 9.25
C TYR A 87 -1.84 -9.47 10.43
N THR A 88 -1.75 -10.21 11.55
CA THR A 88 -0.86 -9.82 12.66
C THR A 88 0.61 -10.03 12.32
N ARG A 89 0.92 -11.04 11.49
CA ARG A 89 2.28 -11.24 10.96
C ARG A 89 2.69 -10.09 10.05
N TRP A 90 1.75 -9.63 9.21
CA TRP A 90 1.97 -8.48 8.33
C TRP A 90 2.12 -7.17 9.09
N LEU A 91 1.28 -6.93 10.10
CA LEU A 91 1.42 -5.78 11.00
C LEU A 91 2.81 -5.76 11.67
N THR A 92 3.26 -6.90 12.19
CA THR A 92 4.58 -7.03 12.81
C THR A 92 5.71 -6.76 11.81
N ALA A 93 5.58 -7.27 10.57
CA ALA A 93 6.57 -7.05 9.53
C ALA A 93 6.61 -5.60 9.04
N MET A 94 5.47 -4.92 8.90
CA MET A 94 5.44 -3.48 8.57
C MET A 94 6.15 -2.64 9.64
N GLN A 95 6.02 -3.01 10.92
CA GLN A 95 6.69 -2.31 12.02
C GLN A 95 8.21 -2.58 12.08
N SER A 96 8.64 -3.81 11.80
CA SER A 96 10.02 -4.26 12.06
C SER A 96 10.90 -4.35 10.82
N LYS A 97 10.33 -4.73 9.68
CA LYS A 97 11.07 -5.00 8.43
C LYS A 97 10.80 -3.95 7.36
N PHE A 98 9.62 -3.33 7.35
CA PHE A 98 9.23 -2.33 6.36
C PHE A 98 8.85 -0.98 6.99
N PRO A 99 9.71 -0.36 7.83
CA PRO A 99 9.35 0.79 8.69
C PRO A 99 9.02 2.11 7.95
N GLY A 100 8.91 2.09 6.61
CA GLY A 100 8.52 3.23 5.78
C GLY A 100 7.26 3.01 4.93
N VAL A 101 6.50 1.93 5.17
CA VAL A 101 5.22 1.69 4.47
C VAL A 101 4.22 2.78 4.87
N ALA A 102 3.85 3.62 3.91
CA ALA A 102 2.91 4.72 4.10
C ALA A 102 1.44 4.31 3.90
N ASP A 103 1.20 3.30 3.05
CA ASP A 103 -0.13 2.77 2.75
C ASP A 103 -0.05 1.30 2.36
N PHE A 104 -1.16 0.58 2.51
CA PHE A 104 -1.33 -0.76 1.97
C PHE A 104 -2.76 -0.97 1.45
N LEU A 105 -2.89 -1.71 0.36
CA LEU A 105 -4.19 -2.10 -0.18
C LEU A 105 -4.32 -3.63 -0.13
N ALA A 106 -5.22 -4.11 0.72
CA ALA A 106 -5.59 -5.52 0.74
C ALA A 106 -6.49 -5.84 -0.46
N TRP A 107 -6.13 -6.84 -1.27
CA TRP A 107 -6.90 -7.20 -2.46
C TRP A 107 -8.27 -7.80 -2.11
N ASN A 108 -9.20 -7.83 -3.05
CA ASN A 108 -10.60 -8.19 -2.81
C ASN A 108 -10.87 -9.72 -2.83
N ASP A 109 -12.14 -10.11 -2.77
CA ASP A 109 -12.61 -11.50 -2.85
C ASP A 109 -11.93 -12.43 -1.82
N GLY A 110 -11.31 -13.54 -2.23
CA GLY A 110 -10.61 -14.47 -1.34
C GLY A 110 -9.37 -13.89 -0.66
N TRP A 111 -8.80 -12.80 -1.19
CA TRP A 111 -7.69 -12.06 -0.58
C TRP A 111 -8.17 -11.02 0.45
N SER A 112 -9.47 -10.71 0.45
CA SER A 112 -10.02 -9.66 1.29
C SER A 112 -9.73 -9.91 2.76
N PRO A 113 -9.53 -8.84 3.56
CA PRO A 113 -9.28 -9.00 4.98
C PRO A 113 -10.32 -9.91 5.64
N ILE A 114 -11.61 -9.65 5.41
CA ILE A 114 -12.72 -10.38 6.04
C ILE A 114 -12.79 -11.89 5.73
N LYS A 115 -12.04 -12.39 4.74
CA LYS A 115 -11.93 -13.81 4.42
C LYS A 115 -10.69 -14.47 5.05
N ASN A 116 -9.93 -13.72 5.82
CA ASN A 116 -8.63 -14.09 6.36
C ASN A 116 -8.57 -13.78 7.87
N GLN A 117 -7.42 -14.05 8.50
CA GLN A 117 -7.30 -14.10 9.95
C GLN A 117 -6.84 -12.77 10.57
N ASN A 118 -7.30 -12.51 11.80
CA ASN A 118 -6.83 -11.43 12.65
C ASN A 118 -6.96 -10.01 12.07
N VAL A 119 -7.93 -9.79 11.19
CA VAL A 119 -8.26 -8.48 10.61
C VAL A 119 -8.54 -7.43 11.69
N TRP A 120 -9.25 -7.83 12.74
CA TRP A 120 -9.58 -6.92 13.84
C TRP A 120 -8.30 -6.35 14.47
N ALA A 121 -7.27 -7.18 14.66
CA ALA A 121 -6.00 -6.77 15.26
C ALA A 121 -5.24 -5.78 14.35
N LEU A 122 -5.30 -5.95 13.02
CA LEU A 122 -4.73 -5.00 12.07
C LEU A 122 -5.44 -3.65 12.15
N PHE A 123 -6.75 -3.64 11.89
CA PHE A 123 -7.52 -2.40 11.71
C PHE A 123 -7.73 -1.63 13.04
N ASN A 124 -7.58 -2.27 14.21
CA ASN A 124 -7.60 -1.61 15.51
C ASN A 124 -6.20 -1.31 16.08
N ASN A 125 -5.12 -1.61 15.34
CA ASN A 125 -3.79 -1.20 15.77
C ASN A 125 -3.63 0.33 15.69
N GLN A 126 -2.98 0.93 16.69
CA GLN A 126 -2.78 2.39 16.76
C GLN A 126 -1.95 2.97 15.61
N LEU A 127 -1.12 2.16 14.95
CA LEU A 127 -0.31 2.60 13.80
C LEU A 127 -1.09 2.54 12.47
N VAL A 128 -2.28 1.91 12.45
CA VAL A 128 -3.11 1.81 11.24
C VAL A 128 -4.12 2.96 11.23
N ILE A 129 -3.86 3.93 10.35
CA ILE A 129 -4.73 5.09 10.14
C ILE A 129 -5.87 4.66 9.20
N ASN A 130 -7.09 4.66 9.75
CA ASN A 130 -8.29 4.28 9.04
C ASN A 130 -9.03 5.49 8.48
N ARG A 131 -10.04 5.24 7.62
CA ARG A 131 -10.98 6.28 7.19
C ARG A 131 -11.56 7.01 8.42
N GLY A 132 -11.48 8.34 8.42
CA GLY A 132 -11.93 9.18 9.53
C GLY A 132 -10.88 9.44 10.62
N LYS A 133 -9.67 8.86 10.53
CA LYS A 133 -8.56 9.14 11.44
C LYS A 133 -7.44 10.00 10.81
N LEU A 134 -7.54 10.32 9.52
CA LEU A 134 -6.59 11.20 8.84
C LEU A 134 -6.86 12.65 9.22
N ASN A 135 -5.86 13.33 9.78
CA ASN A 135 -5.90 14.77 10.06
C ASN A 135 -4.85 15.48 9.18
N LEU A 136 -5.29 16.41 8.34
CA LEU A 136 -4.43 17.17 7.42
C LEU A 136 -4.14 18.61 7.91
N GLY A 137 -4.62 18.98 9.10
CA GLY A 137 -4.61 20.37 9.60
C GLY A 137 -5.81 21.16 9.07
N ASP A 138 -6.54 21.82 9.98
CA ASP A 138 -7.96 22.18 9.86
C ASP A 138 -8.35 23.14 8.72
N GLY A 139 -9.57 23.01 8.20
CA GLY A 139 -10.59 23.95 8.70
C GLY A 139 -11.80 23.35 9.45
N ALA A 140 -11.95 22.03 9.54
CA ALA A 140 -13.06 21.44 10.29
C ALA A 140 -12.56 20.27 11.14
N THR A 141 -12.41 20.57 12.42
CA THR A 141 -12.17 19.62 13.50
C THR A 141 -13.04 18.37 13.37
N SER A 142 -12.43 17.21 13.42
CA SER A 142 -12.89 16.21 14.38
C SER A 142 -11.70 15.39 14.86
N SER A 143 -11.36 15.56 16.13
CA SER A 143 -10.73 14.48 16.89
C SER A 143 -11.73 13.33 16.86
N ALA A 144 -11.54 12.37 15.97
CA ALA A 144 -12.29 11.13 16.02
C ALA A 144 -11.89 10.42 17.32
N SER A 145 -12.74 10.56 18.36
CA SER A 145 -12.66 9.78 19.58
C SER A 145 -12.52 8.30 19.19
N GLY A 146 -11.58 7.59 19.82
CA GLY A 146 -11.19 6.21 19.54
C GLY A 146 -12.30 5.18 19.74
N GLY A 147 -13.38 5.27 18.95
CA GLY A 147 -14.37 4.23 18.79
C GLY A 147 -13.90 3.19 17.78
N VAL A 148 -14.33 1.94 18.00
CA VAL A 148 -14.13 0.81 17.07
C VAL A 148 -14.85 1.14 15.76
N LEU A 149 -14.11 1.40 14.70
CA LEU A 149 -14.67 1.77 13.38
C LEU A 149 -15.14 0.56 12.57
N TYR A 150 -14.64 -0.64 12.91
CA TYR A 150 -14.96 -1.86 12.18
C TYR A 150 -15.22 -3.02 13.16
N ASN A 151 -16.48 -3.48 13.18
CA ASN A 151 -16.84 -4.76 13.78
C ASN A 151 -16.89 -5.81 12.66
N PHE A 152 -15.86 -6.66 12.60
CA PHE A 152 -15.78 -7.76 11.63
C PHE A 152 -16.37 -9.07 12.20
N SER A 153 -17.08 -9.00 13.33
CA SER A 153 -17.84 -10.13 13.85
C SER A 153 -19.10 -10.27 13.01
N ASN A 154 -19.23 -11.38 12.30
CA ASN A 154 -20.53 -11.87 11.86
C ASN A 154 -21.29 -12.43 13.07
#